data_AF-A0A931VF36-F1
#
_entry.id   AF-A0A931VF36-F1
#
_cell.length_a   1.000
_cell.length_b   1.000
_cell.length_c   1.000
_cell.angle_alpha   90.00
_cell.angle_beta   90.00
_cell.angle_gamma   90.00
#
_symmetry.space_group_name_H-M   'P 1'
#
loop_
_entity.id
_entity.type
_entity.pdbx_description
1 polymer ?
#
loop_
_entity_poly.entity_id
_entity_poly.type
_entity_poly.pdbx_seq_one_letter_code
_entity_poly.pdbx_strand_id
1 'polypeptide(L)' 'PADGQSFNGGDNRTITVSGKTTDDAKVTVNGFWAVMQPDGMFRYRLTLQDGENQIKIVSTDEANNKTEKSLKVTYAP' A
#
# COMPACT_ATOMS: atom_id res chain seq x y z
N PRO A 1 1.44 -3.35 -5.87
CA PRO A 1 2.33 -4.52 -5.74
C PRO A 1 1.53 -5.76 -5.36
N ALA A 2 2.01 -6.94 -5.73
CA ALA A 2 1.51 -8.23 -5.23
C ALA A 2 2.31 -8.67 -4.00
N ASP A 3 1.75 -9.58 -3.20
CA ASP A 3 2.47 -10.21 -2.09
C ASP A 3 3.59 -11.11 -2.64
N GLY A 4 4.76 -11.06 -2.02
CA GLY A 4 5.98 -11.74 -2.47
C GLY A 4 6.67 -11.11 -3.69
N GLN A 5 6.22 -9.94 -4.16
CA GLN A 5 6.80 -9.31 -5.34
C GLN A 5 8.21 -8.78 -5.08
N SER A 6 9.14 -9.08 -6.00
CA SER A 6 10.48 -8.49 -6.00
C SER A 6 10.57 -7.29 -6.94
N PHE A 7 11.29 -6.26 -6.51
CA PHE A 7 11.63 -5.07 -7.28
C PHE A 7 13.15 -5.02 -7.42
N ASN A 8 13.63 -4.88 -8.66
CA ASN A 8 15.04 -4.67 -8.96
C ASN A 8 15.16 -3.33 -9.70
N GLY A 9 16.02 -2.43 -9.25
CA GLY A 9 16.27 -1.20 -10.00
C GLY A 9 17.03 -0.16 -9.19
N GLY A 10 18.14 0.32 -9.75
CA GLY A 10 19.11 1.22 -9.13
C GLY A 10 18.51 2.38 -8.33
N ASP A 11 18.31 3.55 -8.94
CA ASP A 11 17.95 4.74 -8.13
C ASP A 11 16.46 4.86 -7.78
N ASN A 12 15.58 4.12 -8.48
CA ASN A 12 14.14 4.26 -8.31
C ASN A 12 13.52 3.13 -7.46
N ARG A 13 13.66 3.27 -6.14
CA ARG A 13 13.08 2.37 -5.13
C ARG A 13 11.65 2.71 -4.72
N THR A 14 10.97 3.62 -5.44
CA THR A 14 9.61 4.04 -5.09
C THR A 14 8.58 3.21 -5.84
N ILE A 15 7.66 2.58 -5.12
CA ILE A 15 6.53 1.85 -5.70
C ILE A 15 5.21 2.56 -5.42
N THR A 16 4.23 2.34 -6.29
CA THR A 16 2.85 2.75 -6.02
C THR A 16 2.09 1.57 -5.43
N VAL A 17 1.65 1.73 -4.18
CA VAL A 17 0.67 0.86 -3.54
C VAL A 17 -0.71 1.35 -3.92
N SER A 18 -1.48 0.51 -4.61
CA SER A 18 -2.83 0.84 -5.05
C SER A 18 -3.76 -0.33 -4.86
N GLY A 19 -5.04 -0.01 -4.67
CA GLY A 19 -6.10 -1.01 -4.57
C GLY A 19 -7.46 -0.33 -4.62
N LYS A 20 -8.51 -1.16 -4.57
CA LYS A 20 -9.90 -0.71 -4.50
C LYS A 20 -10.47 -1.06 -3.13
N THR A 21 -11.23 -0.15 -2.57
CA THR A 21 -12.02 -0.37 -1.35
C THR A 21 -13.47 0.08 -1.59
N THR A 22 -14.34 -0.08 -0.62
CA THR A 22 -15.71 0.46 -0.69
C THR A 22 -15.65 1.99 -0.77
N ASP A 23 -16.65 2.57 -1.41
CA ASP A 23 -16.84 4.01 -1.44
C ASP A 23 -16.86 4.54 0.02
N ASP A 24 -16.24 5.71 0.24
CA ASP A 24 -16.09 6.39 1.54
C ASP A 24 -15.19 5.71 2.60
N ALA A 25 -14.52 4.59 2.27
CA ALA A 25 -13.54 4.00 3.19
C ALA A 25 -12.24 4.81 3.29
N LYS A 26 -11.68 4.84 4.50
CA LYS A 26 -10.40 5.46 4.85
C LYS A 26 -9.29 4.43 4.79
N VAL A 27 -8.28 4.66 3.94
CA VAL A 27 -7.15 3.73 3.77
C VAL A 27 -5.84 4.31 4.28
N THR A 28 -5.10 3.51 5.04
CA THR A 28 -3.72 3.80 5.44
C THR A 28 -2.76 2.73 4.92
N VAL A 29 -1.54 3.14 4.58
CA VAL A 29 -0.43 2.29 4.17
C VAL A 29 0.75 2.58 5.10
N ASN A 30 1.18 1.58 5.87
CA ASN A 30 2.16 1.70 6.95
C ASN A 30 1.81 2.81 7.97
N GLY A 31 0.51 3.00 8.21
CA GLY A 31 0.00 4.05 9.11
C GLY A 31 -0.12 5.44 8.48
N PHE A 32 0.32 5.64 7.23
CA PHE A 32 0.19 6.89 6.50
C PHE A 32 -1.07 6.91 5.62
N TRP A 33 -1.72 8.06 5.53
CA TRP A 33 -2.93 8.22 4.71
C TRP A 33 -2.66 8.02 3.21
N ALA A 34 -3.43 7.14 2.58
CA ALA A 34 -3.44 7.01 1.13
C ALA A 34 -4.36 8.06 0.49
N VAL A 35 -4.07 8.43 -0.75
CA VAL A 35 -4.94 9.30 -1.55
C VAL A 35 -6.11 8.47 -2.05
N MET A 36 -7.33 8.86 -1.66
CA MET A 36 -8.59 8.25 -2.10
C MET A 36 -9.12 8.95 -3.35
N GLN A 37 -9.63 8.17 -4.30
CA GLN A 37 -10.36 8.66 -5.46
C GLN A 37 -11.87 8.41 -5.30
N PRO A 38 -12.74 9.17 -6.00
CA PRO A 38 -14.20 9.02 -5.90
C PRO A 38 -14.75 7.66 -6.34
N ASP A 39 -13.96 6.84 -7.04
CA ASP A 39 -14.32 5.51 -7.52
C ASP A 39 -13.90 4.37 -6.56
N GLY A 40 -13.51 4.74 -5.33
CA GLY A 40 -13.01 3.82 -4.30
C GLY A 40 -11.56 3.35 -4.52
N MET A 41 -10.86 3.88 -5.53
CA MET A 41 -9.44 3.57 -5.74
C MET A 41 -8.56 4.38 -4.81
N PHE A 42 -7.63 3.72 -4.13
CA PHE A 42 -6.60 4.39 -3.33
C PHE A 42 -5.22 4.25 -3.96
N ARG A 43 -4.36 5.24 -3.72
CA ARG A 43 -2.95 5.22 -4.13
C ARG A 43 -2.06 5.81 -3.04
N TYR A 44 -0.90 5.18 -2.84
CA TYR A 44 0.14 5.66 -1.95
C TYR A 44 1.52 5.38 -2.56
N ARG A 45 2.43 6.36 -2.54
CA ARG A 45 3.81 6.17 -2.99
C ARG A 45 4.66 5.77 -1.79
N LEU A 46 5.22 4.56 -1.86
CA LEU A 46 6.07 3.99 -0.81
C LEU A 46 7.50 3.86 -1.33
N THR A 47 8.44 4.45 -0.60
CA THR A 47 9.88 4.24 -0.82
C THR A 47 10.31 2.95 -0.12
N LEU A 48 10.84 2.00 -0.88
CA LEU A 48 11.34 0.73 -0.36
C LEU A 48 12.75 0.90 0.24
N GLN A 49 13.04 0.08 1.24
CA GLN A 49 14.39 -0.16 1.78
C GLN A 49 15.01 -1.38 1.11
N ASP A 50 16.34 -1.51 1.16
CA ASP A 50 17.01 -2.70 0.63
C ASP A 50 16.59 -3.95 1.42
N GLY A 51 16.32 -5.05 0.70
CA GLY A 51 15.84 -6.29 1.29
C GLY A 51 14.31 -6.35 1.44
N GLU A 52 13.85 -7.05 2.48
CA GLU A 52 12.43 -7.29 2.74
C GLU A 52 11.73 -6.03 3.29
N ASN A 53 10.62 -5.66 2.67
CA ASN A 53 9.75 -4.57 3.07
C ASN A 53 8.36 -5.11 3.38
N GLN A 54 7.92 -4.90 4.63
CA GLN A 54 6.56 -5.20 5.03
C GLN A 54 5.66 -3.98 4.82
N ILE A 55 4.56 -4.18 4.09
CA ILE A 55 3.57 -3.15 3.78
C ILE A 55 2.26 -3.55 4.46
N LYS A 56 1.85 -2.80 5.47
CA LYS A 56 0.56 -2.95 6.16
C LYS A 56 -0.45 -1.98 5.56
N ILE A 57 -1.52 -2.52 4.99
CA ILE A 57 -2.64 -1.75 4.44
C ILE A 57 -3.83 -1.94 5.38
N VAL A 58 -4.42 -0.83 5.84
CA VAL A 58 -5.62 -0.86 6.69
C VAL A 58 -6.70 -0.01 6.04
N SER A 59 -7.84 -0.64 5.74
CA SER A 59 -9.05 0.04 5.32
C SER A 59 -10.03 0.11 6.49
N THR A 60 -10.61 1.28 6.73
CA THR A 60 -11.66 1.51 7.74
C THR A 60 -12.89 2.09 7.06
N ASP A 61 -14.04 1.44 7.19
CA ASP A 61 -15.30 1.97 6.66
C ASP A 61 -15.94 3.02 7.59
N GLU A 62 -17.06 3.62 7.18
CA GLU A 62 -17.78 4.62 7.98
C GLU A 62 -18.34 4.06 9.30
N ALA A 63 -18.66 2.76 9.33
CA ALA A 63 -19.11 2.05 10.51
C ALA A 63 -17.95 1.66 11.46
N ASN A 64 -16.71 2.08 11.14
CA ASN A 64 -15.47 1.75 11.84
C ASN A 64 -15.05 0.27 11.78
N ASN A 65 -15.60 -0.52 10.86
CA ASN A 65 -15.05 -1.85 10.59
C ASN A 65 -13.69 -1.72 9.91
N LYS A 66 -12.74 -2.52 10.37
CA LYS A 66 -11.36 -2.50 9.88
C LYS A 66 -11.03 -3.78 9.13
N THR A 67 -10.45 -3.63 7.95
CA THR A 67 -9.84 -4.72 7.19
C THR A 67 -8.36 -4.45 7.06
N GLU A 68 -7.54 -5.41 7.48
CA GLU A 68 -6.08 -5.32 7.37
C GLU A 68 -5.54 -6.31 6.33
N LYS A 69 -4.56 -5.85 5.54
CA LYS A 69 -3.81 -6.69 4.60
C LYS A 69 -2.32 -6.39 4.73
N SER A 70 -1.53 -7.43 4.91
CA SER A 70 -0.07 -7.31 4.87
C SER A 70 0.45 -7.82 3.54
N LEU A 71 1.38 -7.09 2.93
CA LEU A 71 2.14 -7.52 1.77
C LEU A 71 3.62 -7.53 2.15
N LYS A 72 4.35 -8.53 1.69
CA LYS A 72 5.80 -8.56 1.73
C LYS A 72 6.33 -8.33 0.33
N VAL A 73 7.24 -7.38 0.18
CA VAL A 73 7.94 -7.15 -1.08
C VAL A 73 9.43 -7.10 -0.82
N THR A 74 10.24 -7.51 -1.78
CA THR A 74 11.71 -7.47 -1.65
C THR A 74 12.26 -6.46 -2.65
N TYR A 75 13.19 -5.62 -2.22
CA TYR A 75 13.88 -4.69 -3.10
C TYR A 75 15.38 -4.99 -3.13
N ALA A 76 15.95 -5.06 -4.33
CA ALA A 76 17.38 -5.12 -4.56
C ALA A 76 17.80 -3.95 -5.45
N PRO A 77 18.82 -3.17 -5.06
CA PRO A 77 19.36 -2.08 -5.88
C PRO A 77 19.99 -2.59 -7.18
#